data_AF-A0A024EJQ5-F1
#
_entry.id   AF-A0A024EJQ5-F1
#
_cell.length_a   1.000
_cell.length_b   1.000
_cell.length_c   1.000
_cell.angle_alpha   90.00
_cell.angle_beta   90.00
_cell.angle_gamma   90.00
#
_symmetry.space_group_name_H-M   'P 1'
#
loop_
_entity.id
_entity.type
_entity.pdbx_description
1 polymer ?
#
loop_
_entity_poly.entity_id
_entity_poly.type
_entity_poly.pdbx_seq_one_letter_code
_entity_poly.pdbx_strand_id
1 'polypeptide(L)' 'MSAILQRFHQVANDALVKIGEQLCPGAKIALVIYTPDKPEEDIVLRDQGLIDDEVVSALRRRGLSIDGDNA' A
#
# COMPACT_ATOMS: atom_id res chain seq x y z
N MET A 1 16.60 -13.82 -1.27
CA MET A 1 15.18 -13.52 -1.56
C MET A 1 14.50 -14.81 -1.96
N SER A 2 13.44 -15.25 -1.26
CA SER A 2 12.75 -16.49 -1.64
C SER A 2 12.05 -16.32 -3.00
N ALA A 3 12.00 -17.38 -3.81
CA ALA A 3 11.29 -17.34 -5.10
C ALA A 3 9.80 -16.98 -4.96
N ILE A 4 9.22 -17.27 -3.78
CA ILE A 4 7.83 -16.94 -3.43
C ILE A 4 7.65 -15.42 -3.35
N LEU A 5 8.57 -14.72 -2.67
CA LEU A 5 8.49 -13.27 -2.52
C LEU A 5 8.64 -12.55 -3.86
N GLN A 6 9.54 -13.02 -4.73
CA GLN A 6 9.69 -12.47 -6.09
C GLN A 6 8.43 -12.63 -6.93
N ARG A 7 7.80 -13.81 -6.89
CA ARG A 7 6.54 -14.05 -7.62
C ARG A 7 5.41 -13.19 -7.06
N PHE A 8 5.34 -13.02 -5.74
CA PHE A 8 4.39 -12.12 -5.12
C PHE A 8 4.58 -10.68 -5.61
N HIS A 9 5.81 -10.15 -5.60
CA HIS A 9 6.10 -8.80 -6.09
C HIS A 9 5.69 -8.60 -7.54
N GLN A 10 5.94 -9.58 -8.42
CA GLN A 10 5.52 -9.49 -9.82
C GLN A 10 4.00 -9.42 -9.95
N VAL A 11 3.27 -10.34 -9.31
CA VAL A 11 1.80 -10.36 -9.37
C VAL A 11 1.20 -9.09 -8.78
N ALA A 12 1.71 -8.65 -7.63
CA ALA A 12 1.25 -7.43 -6.98
C ALA A 12 1.52 -6.20 -7.84
N ASN A 13 2.70 -6.09 -8.45
CA ASN A 13 3.03 -4.99 -9.35
C ASN A 13 2.13 -4.99 -10.59
N ASP A 14 1.94 -6.13 -11.25
CA ASP A 14 1.08 -6.24 -12.44
C ASP A 14 -0.38 -5.86 -12.13
N ALA A 15 -0.87 -6.25 -10.96
CA ALA A 15 -2.20 -5.85 -10.49
C ALA A 15 -2.28 -4.35 -10.21
N LEU A 16 -1.26 -3.78 -9.55
CA LEU A 16 -1.22 -2.35 -9.24
C LEU A 16 -1.15 -1.48 -10.50
N VAL A 17 -0.40 -1.90 -11.52
CA VAL A 17 -0.36 -1.22 -12.82
C VAL A 17 -1.75 -1.18 -13.46
N LYS A 18 -2.44 -2.33 -13.51
CA LYS A 18 -3.81 -2.40 -14.05
C LYS A 18 -4.82 -1.56 -13.28
N ILE A 19 -4.70 -1.51 -11.95
CA ILE A 19 -5.55 -0.64 -11.13
C ILE A 19 -5.22 0.83 -11.43
N GLY A 20 -3.93 1.16 -11.54
CA GLY A 20 -3.43 2.49 -11.88
C GLY A 20 -4.01 3.03 -13.18
N GLU A 21 -4.15 2.19 -14.21
CA GLU A 21 -4.76 2.54 -15.49
C GLU A 21 -6.25 2.95 -15.38
N GLN A 22 -6.93 2.55 -14.30
CA GLN A 22 -8.35 2.86 -14.06
C GLN A 22 -8.54 4.04 -13.10
N LEU A 23 -7.48 4.62 -12.57
CA LEU A 23 -7.56 5.73 -11.62
C LEU A 23 -7.86 7.06 -12.32
N CYS A 24 -8.49 7.98 -11.59
CA CYS A 24 -8.63 9.36 -12.05
C CYS A 24 -7.26 10.02 -12.27
N PRO A 25 -7.14 10.97 -13.23
CA PRO A 25 -5.89 11.71 -13.44
C PRO A 25 -5.35 12.31 -12.14
N GLY A 26 -4.08 12.02 -11.83
CA GLY A 26 -3.40 12.52 -10.64
C GLY A 26 -3.65 11.74 -9.35
N ALA A 27 -4.54 10.75 -9.36
CA ALA A 27 -4.71 9.85 -8.22
C ALA A 27 -3.47 8.97 -8.02
N LYS A 28 -3.22 8.60 -6.77
CA LYS A 28 -2.05 7.81 -6.34
C LYS A 28 -2.51 6.54 -5.66
N ILE A 29 -1.68 5.49 -5.74
CA ILE A 29 -1.96 4.18 -5.14
C ILE A 29 -0.78 3.70 -4.28
N ALA A 30 -1.11 3.11 -3.14
CA ALA A 30 -0.20 2.35 -2.30
C ALA A 30 -0.88 1.05 -1.87
N LEU A 31 -0.09 -0.02 -1.78
CA LEU A 31 -0.44 -1.29 -1.18
C LEU A 31 0.49 -1.50 0.02
N VAL A 32 -0.11 -1.62 1.20
CA VAL A 32 0.58 -1.96 2.44
C VAL A 32 0.04 -3.29 2.92
N ILE A 33 0.92 -4.26 3.11
CA ILE A 33 0.61 -5.56 3.70
C ILE A 33 1.47 -5.67 4.92
N TYR A 34 0.84 -5.84 6.07
CA TYR A 34 1.54 -6.04 7.33
C TYR A 34 1.24 -7.43 7.89
N THR A 35 2.24 -8.00 8.55
CA THR A 35 2.05 -9.21 9.35
C THR A 35 2.08 -8.79 10.82
N PRO A 36 1.03 -9.08 11.61
CA PRO A 36 1.04 -8.78 13.04
C PRO A 36 2.30 -9.30 13.72
N ASP A 37 2.89 -8.47 14.58
CA ASP A 37 4.10 -8.76 15.36
C ASP A 37 5.39 -9.02 14.55
N LYS A 38 5.37 -8.79 13.23
CA LYS A 38 6.51 -9.04 12.33
C LYS A 38 6.74 -7.91 11.32
N PRO A 39 7.20 -6.73 11.78
CA PRO A 39 7.43 -5.58 10.89
C PRO A 39 8.47 -5.84 9.80
N GLU A 40 9.38 -6.80 10.00
CA GLU A 40 10.37 -7.21 8.99
C GLU A 40 9.76 -7.94 7.78
N GLU A 41 8.53 -8.43 7.91
CA GLU A 41 7.79 -9.09 6.83
C GLU A 41 6.87 -8.10 6.07
N ASP A 42 6.79 -6.84 6.51
CA ASP A 42 5.91 -5.85 5.89
C ASP A 42 6.31 -5.56 4.45
N ILE A 43 5.31 -5.52 3.57
CA ILE A 43 5.48 -5.21 2.16
C ILE A 43 4.77 -3.90 1.84
N VAL A 44 5.54 -2.92 1.38
CA VAL A 44 5.06 -1.62 0.93
C VAL A 44 5.37 -1.44 -0.54
N LEU A 45 4.33 -1.34 -1.36
CA LEU A 45 4.40 -0.95 -2.77
C LEU A 45 3.68 0.38 -2.94
N ARG A 46 4.34 1.38 -3.52
CA ARG A 46 3.77 2.73 -3.67
C ARG A 46 4.09 3.31 -5.04
N ASP A 47 3.14 4.11 -5.54
CA ASP A 47 3.34 4.87 -6.76
C ASP A 47 4.45 5.92 -6.61
N GLN A 48 5.08 6.26 -7.73
CA GLN A 48 6.13 7.27 -7.76
C GLN A 48 5.56 8.66 -7.44
N GLY A 49 6.19 9.35 -6.49
CA GLY A 49 5.74 10.67 -6.03
C GLY A 49 4.52 10.62 -5.10
N LEU A 50 4.17 9.45 -4.56
CA LEU A 50 3.24 9.35 -3.44
C LEU A 50 3.81 10.07 -2.22
N ILE A 51 2.98 10.88 -1.56
CA ILE A 51 3.32 11.63 -0.36
C ILE A 51 2.69 10.91 0.83
N ASP A 52 3.51 10.47 1.78
CA ASP A 52 3.05 9.64 2.90
C ASP A 52 2.00 10.39 3.77
N ASP A 53 2.18 11.70 3.98
CA ASP A 53 1.21 12.54 4.71
C ASP A 53 -0.17 12.63 4.04
N GLU A 54 -0.24 12.59 2.71
CA GLU A 54 -1.50 12.57 1.97
C GLU A 54 -2.22 11.23 2.12
N VAL A 55 -1.46 10.13 2.24
CA VAL A 55 -2.02 8.80 2.52
C VAL A 55 -2.58 8.76 3.93
N VAL A 56 -1.83 9.21 4.94
CA VAL A 56 -2.31 9.34 6.33
C VAL A 56 -3.59 10.19 6.37
N SER A 57 -3.57 11.33 5.67
CA SER A 57 -4.73 12.21 5.59
C SER A 57 -5.92 11.54 4.89
N ALA A 58 -5.70 10.76 3.83
CA ALA A 58 -6.75 10.01 3.14
C ALA A 58 -7.40 8.95 4.05
N LEU A 59 -6.60 8.23 4.82
CA LEU A 59 -7.08 7.24 5.81
C LEU A 59 -7.90 7.93 6.91
N ARG A 60 -7.39 9.04 7.48
CA ARG A 60 -8.10 9.83 8.49
C ARG A 60 -9.44 10.38 7.98
N ARG A 61 -9.50 10.88 6.73
CA ARG A 61 -10.75 11.33 6.09
C ARG A 61 -11.80 10.22 5.95
N ARG A 62 -11.39 8.95 6.02
CA ARG A 62 -12.28 7.78 6.00
C ARG A 62 -12.58 7.24 7.40
N GLY A 63 -12.13 7.92 8.46
CA GLY A 63 -12.34 7.49 9.84
C GLY A 63 -11.43 6.33 10.26
N LEU A 64 -10.37 6.03 9.49
CA LEU A 64 -9.39 5.02 9.88
C LEU A 64 -8.40 5.64 10.86
N SER A 65 -8.42 5.13 12.09
CA SER A 65 -7.41 5.46 13.11
C SER A 65 -6.10 4.77 12.76
N ILE A 66 -5.02 5.54 12.66
CA ILE A 66 -3.65 5.04 12.48
C ILE A 66 -2.94 4.93 13.82
N ASP A 67 -3.51 5.56 14.87
CA ASP A 67 -2.89 5.68 16.19
C ASP A 67 -3.11 4.43 17.07
N GLY A 68 -3.56 3.31 16.49
CA GLY A 68 -3.58 2.00 17.16
C GLY A 68 -4.73 1.75 18.13
N ASP A 69 -5.72 2.64 18.21
CA ASP A 69 -6.94 2.41 18.99
C ASP A 69 -8.15 2.30 18.04
N ASN A 70 -8.51 1.06 17.75
CA ASN A 70 -9.84 0.69 17.26
C ASN A 70 -10.33 -0.48 18.13
N ALA A 71 -10.74 -0.12 19.35
CA ALA A 71 -11.52 -0.90 20.33
C ALA A 71 -10.98 -2.28 20.79
#